data_AF-A0A952NC10-F1
#
_entry.id   AF-A0A952NC10-F1
#
_cell.length_a   1.000
_cell.length_b   1.000
_cell.length_c   1.000
_cell.angle_alpha   90.00
_cell.angle_beta   90.00
_cell.angle_gamma   90.00
#
_symmetry.space_group_name_H-M   'P 1'
#
loop_
_entity.id
_entity.type
_entity.pdbx_description
1 polymer ?
#
loop_
_entity_poly.entity_id
_entity_poly.type
_entity_poly.pdbx_seq_one_letter_code
_entity_poly.pdbx_strand_id
1 'polypeptide(L)'
;MLNINTKLKNLLITSLIAGVIPFTANSCGNDDNGLAPYVGSPALSMIKVEDGSFKPRITWVGGYVSVIGVNIGANAKLDSTLVWLVQSNEDQIRYPITFGEIPANSQNLINQFDGKPANNLTEDNSYTYWILKASVWNKISQHKNKVLVADVKIPREDVKVENDTIKISPYSFSSINQNLDVYVNITEVTTFGRLARINILPPTDENGPIISWEIIQSGVTDSKISAIGLVKAQQYIALSSVWEMWSSEQTPEGSIFGKKNVISTPLHIGQKIEGARTFIELPAEGLRRDENYYLWIANASWDQKARTRTTNNYSYVTFKTK
;
A
#
# COMPACT_ATOMS: atom_id res chain seq x y z
N MET A 1 -92.37 -30.97 9.33
CA MET A 1 -92.35 -32.09 10.30
C MET A 1 -90.91 -32.51 10.47
N LEU A 2 -90.47 -32.74 11.70
CA LEU A 2 -89.15 -33.27 12.04
C LEU A 2 -88.78 -34.45 11.11
N ASN A 3 -87.54 -34.49 10.61
CA ASN A 3 -86.45 -35.33 11.13
C ASN A 3 -85.37 -35.57 10.05
N ILE A 4 -84.10 -35.67 10.49
CA ILE A 4 -82.91 -36.26 9.84
C ILE A 4 -82.08 -35.39 8.83
N ASN A 5 -80.74 -35.48 9.01
CA ASN A 5 -79.60 -35.11 8.15
C ASN A 5 -79.24 -33.60 8.05
N THR A 6 -77.99 -33.11 8.06
CA THR A 6 -76.66 -33.68 7.77
C THR A 6 -75.55 -32.69 8.18
N LYS A 7 -74.38 -33.22 8.58
CA LYS A 7 -72.98 -32.75 8.36
C LYS A 7 -72.49 -31.32 8.71
N LEU A 8 -71.19 -31.35 9.11
CA LEU A 8 -70.12 -30.33 9.11
C LEU A 8 -70.01 -29.48 10.39
N LYS A 9 -69.10 -29.75 11.33
CA LYS A 9 -67.61 -29.84 11.31
C LYS A 9 -67.03 -28.64 12.07
N ASN A 10 -66.21 -29.00 13.07
CA ASN A 10 -65.04 -28.30 13.61
C ASN A 10 -65.25 -27.06 14.49
N LEU A 11 -65.01 -27.22 15.80
CA LEU A 11 -63.83 -26.60 16.42
C LEU A 11 -63.40 -27.38 17.67
N LEU A 12 -62.15 -27.84 17.65
CA LEU A 12 -61.46 -28.57 18.70
C LEU A 12 -60.96 -27.62 19.80
N ILE A 13 -61.08 -28.03 21.06
CA ILE A 13 -60.21 -27.59 22.16
C ILE A 13 -59.91 -28.81 23.03
N THR A 14 -58.66 -29.29 23.03
CA THR A 14 -58.04 -29.94 24.20
C THR A 14 -56.51 -30.03 24.06
N SER A 15 -55.85 -29.34 24.98
CA SER A 15 -54.64 -29.71 25.76
C SER A 15 -53.38 -30.31 25.10
N LEU A 16 -52.28 -29.54 25.27
CA LEU A 16 -50.97 -29.88 25.88
C LEU A 16 -50.20 -31.14 25.46
N ILE A 17 -48.92 -30.95 25.07
CA ILE A 17 -47.66 -31.70 25.36
C ILE A 17 -46.64 -31.24 24.28
N ALA A 18 -45.75 -30.28 24.58
CA ALA A 18 -44.37 -30.45 25.07
C ALA A 18 -43.39 -31.06 24.03
N GLY A 19 -42.36 -30.29 23.68
CA GLY A 19 -41.09 -30.79 23.15
C GLY A 19 -40.77 -30.38 21.71
N VAL A 20 -39.54 -29.89 21.51
CA VAL A 20 -38.87 -29.48 20.25
C VAL A 20 -39.05 -28.00 19.88
N ILE A 21 -38.22 -27.14 20.50
CA ILE A 21 -37.87 -25.84 19.93
C ILE A 21 -36.65 -26.07 19.03
N PRO A 22 -36.75 -25.83 17.71
CA PRO A 22 -35.58 -25.84 16.84
C PRO A 22 -34.67 -24.66 17.17
N PHE A 23 -33.39 -24.94 17.44
CA PHE A 23 -32.32 -23.95 17.40
C PHE A 23 -32.26 -23.33 16.00
N THR A 24 -32.93 -22.21 15.81
CA THR A 24 -32.57 -21.29 14.74
C THR A 24 -31.27 -20.63 15.18
N ALA A 25 -30.17 -21.09 14.59
CA ALA A 25 -28.94 -20.32 14.51
C ALA A 25 -29.27 -19.01 13.80
N ASN A 26 -29.60 -17.97 14.58
CA ASN A 26 -29.47 -16.60 14.14
C ASN A 26 -27.99 -16.40 13.85
N SER A 27 -27.67 -16.53 12.57
CA SER A 27 -26.47 -15.98 11.93
C SER A 27 -26.11 -14.68 12.62
N CYS A 28 -24.84 -14.59 13.05
CA CYS A 28 -24.20 -13.39 13.56
C CYS A 28 -24.68 -12.17 12.75
N GLY A 29 -25.52 -11.34 13.39
CA GLY A 29 -25.66 -9.97 12.95
C GLY A 29 -24.28 -9.35 13.09
N ASN A 30 -23.82 -8.70 12.03
CA ASN A 30 -22.61 -7.88 12.09
C ASN A 30 -22.70 -7.01 13.34
N ASP A 31 -21.76 -7.19 14.27
CA ASP A 31 -21.46 -6.22 15.34
C ASP A 31 -20.88 -4.97 14.66
N ASP A 32 -21.75 -4.25 13.96
CA ASP A 32 -21.50 -2.92 13.40
C ASP A 32 -21.73 -1.88 14.50
N ASN A 33 -21.22 -2.17 15.70
CA ASN A 33 -21.13 -1.22 16.80
C ASN A 33 -20.01 -0.25 16.47
N GLY A 34 -20.29 0.66 15.53
CA GLY A 34 -19.57 1.92 15.44
C GLY A 34 -19.49 2.51 16.84
N LEU A 35 -18.26 2.73 17.31
CA LEU A 35 -17.97 3.32 18.60
C LEU A 35 -18.95 4.47 18.87
N ALA A 36 -19.56 4.46 20.06
CA ALA A 36 -20.59 5.42 20.46
C ALA A 36 -20.21 6.85 20.03
N PRO A 37 -21.15 7.64 19.47
CA PRO A 37 -20.85 9.00 19.05
C PRO A 37 -20.37 9.78 20.27
N TYR A 38 -19.09 10.18 20.26
CA TYR A 38 -18.57 11.14 21.23
C TYR A 38 -19.49 12.36 21.24
N VAL A 39 -19.89 12.81 22.43
CA VAL A 39 -20.78 13.96 22.58
C VAL A 39 -20.11 15.18 21.92
N GLY A 40 -20.68 15.58 20.78
CA GLY A 40 -20.09 16.57 19.87
C GLY A 40 -19.09 15.95 18.88
N SER A 41 -19.25 16.26 17.59
CA SER A 41 -18.28 15.87 16.56
C SER A 41 -16.90 16.45 16.90
N PRO A 42 -15.86 15.64 17.16
CA PRO A 42 -14.52 16.14 17.42
C PRO A 42 -13.96 16.84 16.17
N ALA A 43 -12.92 17.64 16.38
CA ALA A 43 -12.24 18.30 15.26
C ALA A 43 -11.67 17.25 14.29
N LEU A 44 -11.76 17.53 12.98
CA LEU A 44 -11.04 16.74 12.00
C LEU A 44 -9.54 17.03 12.15
N SER A 45 -8.75 15.98 12.23
CA SER A 45 -7.32 16.11 12.47
C SER A 45 -6.57 14.83 12.10
N MET A 46 -5.24 14.88 12.21
CA MET A 46 -4.35 13.73 12.08
C MET A 46 -4.61 12.90 10.82
N ILE A 47 -4.74 13.57 9.67
CA ILE A 47 -4.71 12.86 8.40
C ILE A 47 -3.35 12.16 8.31
N LYS A 48 -3.36 10.83 8.22
CA LYS A 48 -2.19 10.01 7.97
C LYS A 48 -2.33 9.35 6.61
N VAL A 49 -1.31 9.52 5.81
CA VAL A 49 -1.18 8.93 4.47
C VAL A 49 -0.08 7.87 4.57
N GLU A 50 -0.34 6.69 4.03
CA GLU A 50 0.65 5.62 3.96
C GLU A 50 1.87 6.07 3.15
N ASP A 51 3.05 5.94 3.76
CA ASP A 51 4.32 6.22 3.08
C ASP A 51 4.66 5.11 2.09
N GLY A 52 5.45 5.41 1.06
CA GLY A 52 6.02 4.39 0.20
C GLY A 52 5.05 3.74 -0.80
N SER A 53 3.94 4.39 -1.15
CA SER A 53 2.93 3.82 -2.07
C SER A 53 2.42 4.85 -3.08
N PHE A 54 2.35 4.46 -4.36
CA PHE A 54 1.65 5.25 -5.40
C PHE A 54 0.12 5.25 -5.25
N LYS A 55 -0.42 4.41 -4.36
CA LYS A 55 -1.84 4.35 -3.99
C LYS A 55 -1.97 4.28 -2.46
N PRO A 56 -1.63 5.36 -1.75
CA PRO A 56 -1.55 5.30 -0.31
C PRO A 56 -2.93 5.10 0.32
N ARG A 57 -2.97 4.34 1.42
CA ARG A 57 -4.12 4.34 2.33
C ARG A 57 -4.13 5.61 3.16
N ILE A 58 -5.32 6.19 3.31
CA ILE A 58 -5.54 7.46 3.99
C ILE A 58 -6.46 7.23 5.18
N THR A 59 -6.06 7.73 6.35
CA THR A 59 -6.82 7.68 7.61
C THR A 59 -6.86 9.03 8.28
N TRP A 60 -7.80 9.26 9.19
CA TRP A 60 -7.91 10.51 9.95
C TRP A 60 -8.66 10.29 11.27
N VAL A 61 -8.68 11.33 12.11
CA VAL A 61 -9.46 11.42 13.33
C VAL A 61 -10.54 12.48 13.17
N GLY A 62 -11.72 12.28 13.77
CA GLY A 62 -12.80 13.29 13.78
C GLY A 62 -14.15 12.83 13.23
N GLY A 63 -14.31 11.53 12.98
CA GLY A 63 -15.54 10.91 12.47
C GLY A 63 -15.53 10.70 10.96
N TYR A 64 -16.66 10.33 10.38
CA TYR A 64 -16.80 10.18 8.93
C TYR A 64 -16.89 11.54 8.24
N VAL A 65 -16.65 11.54 6.93
CA VAL A 65 -16.60 12.75 6.11
C VAL A 65 -17.44 12.56 4.87
N SER A 66 -17.79 13.66 4.21
CA SER A 66 -18.55 13.64 2.97
C SER A 66 -17.67 13.82 1.75
N VAL A 67 -16.46 14.35 1.91
CA VAL A 67 -15.53 14.59 0.80
C VAL A 67 -14.13 14.20 1.19
N ILE A 68 -13.42 13.60 0.23
CA ILE A 68 -11.98 13.47 0.22
C ILE A 68 -11.45 14.04 -1.11
N GLY A 69 -10.39 14.82 -1.03
CA GLY A 69 -9.73 15.39 -2.19
C GLY A 69 -8.22 15.32 -2.08
N VAL A 70 -7.57 15.24 -3.24
CA VAL A 70 -6.12 15.24 -3.36
C VAL A 70 -5.73 16.15 -4.51
N ASN A 71 -4.88 17.12 -4.21
CA ASN A 71 -4.29 18.06 -5.15
C ASN A 71 -2.80 17.78 -5.33
N ILE A 72 -2.27 17.97 -6.54
CA ILE A 72 -0.83 18.17 -6.73
C ILE A 72 -0.46 19.55 -6.21
N GLY A 73 0.62 19.63 -5.43
CA GLY A 73 1.16 20.85 -4.84
C GLY A 73 0.70 21.07 -3.40
N ALA A 74 0.94 22.30 -2.91
CA ALA A 74 0.86 22.64 -1.49
C ALA A 74 -0.52 23.03 -0.97
N ASN A 75 -1.56 23.04 -1.82
CA ASN A 75 -2.85 23.63 -1.45
C ASN A 75 -4.02 22.69 -1.72
N ALA A 76 -4.95 22.63 -0.77
CA ALA A 76 -6.27 22.06 -0.99
C ALA A 76 -7.11 23.06 -1.78
N LYS A 77 -7.58 22.67 -2.97
CA LYS A 77 -8.33 23.55 -3.89
C LYS A 77 -9.29 22.76 -4.76
N LEU A 78 -10.38 23.42 -5.13
CA LEU A 78 -11.28 22.96 -6.20
C LEU A 78 -10.83 23.58 -7.53
N ASP A 79 -9.79 22.99 -8.15
CA ASP A 79 -9.18 23.46 -9.40
C ASP A 79 -8.51 22.33 -10.21
N SER A 80 -7.79 22.71 -11.27
CA SER A 80 -7.13 21.80 -12.20
C SER A 80 -5.95 20.99 -11.63
N THR A 81 -5.54 21.27 -10.39
CA THR A 81 -4.51 20.48 -9.69
C THR A 81 -5.08 19.25 -8.99
N LEU A 82 -6.41 19.12 -8.91
CA LEU A 82 -7.07 17.93 -8.37
C LEU A 82 -6.68 16.69 -9.18
N VAL A 83 -6.28 15.63 -8.47
CA VAL A 83 -6.03 14.29 -9.03
C VAL A 83 -7.01 13.24 -8.52
N TRP A 84 -7.72 13.55 -7.43
CA TRP A 84 -8.82 12.74 -6.92
C TRP A 84 -9.77 13.63 -6.12
N LEU A 85 -11.08 13.46 -6.31
CA LEU A 85 -12.12 14.17 -5.57
C LEU A 85 -13.36 13.29 -5.49
N VAL A 86 -13.67 12.78 -4.31
CA VAL A 86 -14.82 11.90 -4.08
C VAL A 86 -15.75 12.55 -3.09
N GLN A 87 -17.06 12.49 -3.36
CA GLN A 87 -18.10 13.07 -2.52
C GLN A 87 -19.27 12.10 -2.30
N SER A 88 -19.77 12.04 -1.07
CA SER A 88 -21.04 11.43 -0.67
C SER A 88 -22.01 12.50 -0.16
N ASN A 89 -23.31 12.27 -0.28
CA ASN A 89 -24.34 13.25 0.10
C ASN A 89 -24.32 13.62 1.60
N GLU A 90 -23.86 12.70 2.45
CA GLU A 90 -23.71 12.87 3.89
C GLU A 90 -22.31 12.43 4.33
N ASP A 91 -22.03 12.48 5.64
CA ASP A 91 -20.77 12.00 6.23
C ASP A 91 -20.71 10.45 6.25
N GLN A 92 -20.50 9.86 5.07
CA GLN A 92 -20.55 8.39 4.85
C GLN A 92 -19.21 7.80 4.41
N ILE A 93 -18.23 8.63 4.04
CA ILE A 93 -16.88 8.16 3.70
C ILE A 93 -16.19 7.74 4.99
N ARG A 94 -15.86 6.45 5.07
CA ARG A 94 -15.15 5.83 6.19
C ARG A 94 -13.66 5.74 5.90
N TYR A 95 -12.86 5.75 6.96
CA TYR A 95 -11.44 5.40 6.89
C TYR A 95 -11.21 3.94 7.33
N PRO A 96 -10.12 3.29 6.89
CA PRO A 96 -9.18 3.73 5.87
C PRO A 96 -9.81 3.75 4.46
N ILE A 97 -9.30 4.61 3.58
CA ILE A 97 -9.64 4.61 2.15
C ILE A 97 -8.36 4.61 1.32
N THR A 98 -8.32 3.83 0.25
CA THR A 98 -7.16 3.82 -0.67
C THR A 98 -7.33 4.88 -1.74
N PHE A 99 -6.27 5.63 -2.05
CA PHE A 99 -6.28 6.58 -3.16
C PHE A 99 -6.79 5.93 -4.46
N GLY A 100 -7.70 6.62 -5.15
CA GLY A 100 -8.30 6.19 -6.41
C GLY A 100 -9.55 5.31 -6.26
N GLU A 101 -9.87 4.83 -5.06
CA GLU A 101 -11.13 4.13 -4.80
C GLU A 101 -12.33 5.09 -4.81
N ILE A 102 -13.51 4.56 -5.12
CA ILE A 102 -14.78 5.28 -4.98
C ILE A 102 -15.65 4.46 -4.02
N PRO A 103 -15.84 4.89 -2.76
CA PRO A 103 -16.67 4.20 -1.79
C PRO A 103 -18.12 4.09 -2.24
N ALA A 104 -18.86 3.15 -1.65
CA ALA A 104 -20.29 3.01 -1.88
C ALA A 104 -21.03 4.35 -1.62
N ASN A 105 -22.05 4.63 -2.44
CA ASN A 105 -22.85 5.86 -2.37
C ASN A 105 -22.05 7.16 -2.51
N SER A 106 -20.86 7.09 -3.10
CA SER A 106 -20.02 8.25 -3.42
C SER A 106 -19.82 8.38 -4.92
N GLN A 107 -19.48 9.58 -5.36
CA GLN A 107 -19.22 9.91 -6.76
C GLN A 107 -17.90 10.65 -6.88
N ASN A 108 -17.21 10.45 -8.01
CA ASN A 108 -16.04 11.23 -8.35
C ASN A 108 -16.47 12.55 -9.03
N LEU A 109 -16.11 13.68 -8.41
CA LEU A 109 -16.49 15.02 -8.87
C LEU A 109 -15.37 15.77 -9.58
N ILE A 110 -14.22 15.13 -9.80
CA ILE A 110 -13.00 15.79 -10.29
C ILE A 110 -13.22 16.61 -11.58
N ASN A 111 -13.99 16.07 -12.52
CA ASN A 111 -14.23 16.69 -13.82
C ASN A 111 -15.07 17.98 -13.71
N GLN A 112 -15.84 18.15 -12.63
CA GLN A 112 -16.59 19.39 -12.40
C GLN A 112 -15.69 20.58 -12.08
N PHE A 113 -14.46 20.31 -11.63
CA PHE A 113 -13.48 21.28 -11.17
C PHE A 113 -12.22 21.31 -12.04
N ASP A 114 -12.31 20.82 -13.27
CA ASP A 114 -11.22 20.85 -14.26
C ASP A 114 -9.98 20.02 -13.85
N GLY A 115 -10.14 19.15 -12.85
CA GLY A 115 -9.09 18.27 -12.34
C GLY A 115 -8.74 17.16 -13.33
N LYS A 116 -7.60 16.51 -13.07
CA LYS A 116 -7.01 15.48 -13.94
C LYS A 116 -6.92 14.16 -13.17
N PRO A 117 -7.88 13.23 -13.33
CA PRO A 117 -7.87 11.98 -12.59
C PRO A 117 -6.57 11.22 -12.83
N ALA A 118 -5.97 10.74 -11.73
CA ALA A 118 -4.79 9.91 -11.78
C ALA A 118 -5.10 8.54 -11.19
N ASN A 119 -4.68 7.48 -11.89
CA ASN A 119 -4.82 6.10 -11.39
C ASN A 119 -3.78 5.78 -10.31
N ASN A 120 -2.64 6.47 -10.36
CA ASN A 120 -1.51 6.37 -9.43
C ASN A 120 -0.99 7.79 -9.18
N LEU A 121 -0.49 8.03 -7.98
CA LEU A 121 0.35 9.20 -7.71
C LEU A 121 1.68 9.07 -8.45
N THR A 122 2.42 10.15 -8.57
CA THR A 122 3.70 10.21 -9.29
C THR A 122 4.80 10.63 -8.33
N GLU A 123 5.94 9.95 -8.41
CA GLU A 123 7.13 10.21 -7.58
C GLU A 123 7.58 11.67 -7.67
N ASP A 124 8.28 12.14 -6.64
CA ASP A 124 8.89 13.48 -6.54
C ASP A 124 7.88 14.64 -6.58
N ASN A 125 6.58 14.36 -6.51
CA ASN A 125 5.56 15.37 -6.36
C ASN A 125 5.17 15.57 -4.89
N SER A 126 4.78 16.80 -4.58
CA SER A 126 4.08 17.13 -3.35
C SER A 126 2.58 16.99 -3.57
N TYR A 127 1.87 16.41 -2.61
CA TYR A 127 0.42 16.26 -2.65
C TYR A 127 -0.22 16.86 -1.40
N THR A 128 -1.36 17.51 -1.58
CA THR A 128 -2.21 17.95 -0.46
C THR A 128 -3.45 17.10 -0.39
N TYR A 129 -3.57 16.35 0.69
CA TYR A 129 -4.72 15.51 1.02
C TYR A 129 -5.64 16.30 1.94
N TRP A 130 -6.92 16.29 1.66
CA TRP A 130 -7.89 17.01 2.47
C TRP A 130 -9.22 16.30 2.54
N ILE A 131 -9.91 16.55 3.64
CA ILE A 131 -11.20 15.93 3.97
C ILE A 131 -12.17 16.99 4.47
N LEU A 132 -13.46 16.77 4.25
CA LEU A 132 -14.51 17.73 4.56
C LEU A 132 -15.81 17.06 4.99
N LYS A 133 -16.51 17.66 5.97
CA LYS A 133 -17.87 17.25 6.36
C LYS A 133 -18.96 17.84 5.45
N ALA A 134 -20.10 17.15 5.38
CA ALA A 134 -21.24 17.50 4.52
C ALA A 134 -21.78 18.90 4.80
N SER A 135 -21.76 19.31 6.08
CA SER A 135 -22.32 20.59 6.55
C SER A 135 -21.72 21.83 5.91
N VAL A 136 -20.51 21.72 5.34
CA VAL A 136 -19.84 22.84 4.66
C VAL A 136 -19.63 22.61 3.16
N TRP A 137 -19.86 21.39 2.63
CA TRP A 137 -19.63 21.08 1.21
C TRP A 137 -20.38 22.01 0.26
N ASN A 138 -21.69 22.17 0.48
CA ASN A 138 -22.53 23.01 -0.37
C ASN A 138 -22.14 24.49 -0.35
N LYS A 139 -21.48 24.94 0.73
CA LYS A 139 -20.97 26.32 0.84
C LYS A 139 -19.68 26.51 0.05
N ILE A 140 -18.85 25.47 -0.11
CA ILE A 140 -17.55 25.57 -0.78
C ILE A 140 -17.58 25.16 -2.25
N SER A 141 -18.46 24.24 -2.63
CA SER A 141 -18.47 23.62 -3.98
C SER A 141 -18.77 24.61 -5.10
N GLN A 142 -19.34 25.77 -4.76
CA GLN A 142 -19.62 26.85 -5.70
C GLN A 142 -18.40 27.77 -5.96
N HIS A 143 -17.31 27.60 -5.21
CA HIS A 143 -16.16 28.50 -5.23
C HIS A 143 -14.89 27.81 -5.76
N LYS A 144 -14.76 27.78 -7.09
CA LYS A 144 -13.56 27.27 -7.77
C LYS A 144 -12.32 28.12 -7.46
N ASN A 145 -11.15 27.49 -7.57
CA ASN A 145 -9.82 28.14 -7.53
C ASN A 145 -9.44 28.85 -6.21
N LYS A 146 -10.18 28.62 -5.11
CA LYS A 146 -9.83 29.17 -3.78
C LYS A 146 -9.09 28.15 -2.93
N VAL A 147 -8.08 28.61 -2.20
CA VAL A 147 -7.35 27.81 -1.20
C VAL A 147 -8.30 27.49 -0.04
N LEU A 148 -8.43 26.23 0.32
CA LEU A 148 -9.15 25.79 1.51
C LEU A 148 -8.19 25.75 2.70
N VAL A 149 -8.52 26.45 3.78
CA VAL A 149 -7.70 26.47 5.01
C VAL A 149 -8.55 26.29 6.24
N ALA A 150 -8.02 25.56 7.23
CA ALA A 150 -8.64 25.48 8.55
C ALA A 150 -8.35 26.76 9.34
N ASP A 151 -9.37 27.34 9.98
CA ASP A 151 -9.22 28.50 10.87
C ASP A 151 -10.09 28.32 12.12
N VAL A 152 -9.44 28.30 13.29
CA VAL A 152 -10.06 28.11 14.60
C VAL A 152 -11.05 29.22 14.99
N LYS A 153 -10.98 30.37 14.32
CA LYS A 153 -11.91 31.50 14.56
C LYS A 153 -13.24 31.32 13.83
N ILE A 154 -13.33 30.37 12.90
CA ILE A 154 -14.56 30.08 12.17
C ILE A 154 -15.46 29.19 13.02
N PRO A 155 -16.71 29.61 13.29
CA PRO A 155 -17.67 28.79 14.02
C PRO A 155 -17.84 27.40 13.41
N ARG A 156 -18.23 26.42 14.22
CA ARG A 156 -18.49 25.06 13.74
C ARG A 156 -19.46 25.08 12.56
N GLU A 157 -19.18 24.24 11.56
CA GLU A 157 -20.02 24.07 10.37
C GLU A 157 -20.16 25.33 9.50
N ASP A 158 -19.31 26.33 9.72
CA ASP A 158 -19.30 27.56 8.95
C ASP A 158 -18.05 27.74 8.11
N VAL A 159 -18.16 28.68 7.16
CA VAL A 159 -17.07 29.06 6.26
C VAL A 159 -17.05 30.58 6.09
N LYS A 160 -15.86 31.13 5.84
CA LYS A 160 -15.69 32.52 5.44
C LYS A 160 -14.86 32.60 4.18
N VAL A 161 -15.43 33.22 3.15
CA VAL A 161 -14.77 33.42 1.86
C VAL A 161 -14.06 34.78 1.87
N GLU A 162 -12.76 34.80 1.64
CA GLU A 162 -11.91 36.00 1.62
C GLU A 162 -10.93 35.94 0.46
N ASN A 163 -11.01 36.89 -0.49
CA ASN A 163 -10.11 36.95 -1.66
C ASN A 163 -9.97 35.56 -2.32
N ASP A 164 -8.77 34.98 -2.29
CA ASP A 164 -8.43 33.70 -2.89
C ASP A 164 -8.51 32.50 -1.93
N THR A 165 -9.11 32.69 -0.75
CA THR A 165 -9.14 31.69 0.33
C THR A 165 -10.56 31.47 0.85
N ILE A 166 -10.85 30.23 1.26
CA ILE A 166 -12.01 29.88 2.06
C ILE A 166 -11.50 29.36 3.40
N LYS A 167 -11.79 30.10 4.46
CA LYS A 167 -11.50 29.70 5.83
C LYS A 167 -12.64 28.84 6.34
N ILE A 168 -12.33 27.66 6.83
CA ILE A 168 -13.30 26.65 7.25
C ILE A 168 -12.99 26.26 8.69
N SER A 169 -14.03 25.97 9.47
CA SER A 169 -13.83 25.46 10.82
C SER A 169 -13.03 24.14 10.82
N PRO A 170 -12.05 23.94 11.73
CA PRO A 170 -11.31 22.68 11.85
C PRO A 170 -12.20 21.49 12.26
N TYR A 171 -13.45 21.75 12.69
CA TYR A 171 -14.44 20.71 12.95
C TYR A 171 -15.06 20.10 11.69
N SER A 172 -14.88 20.77 10.55
CA SER A 172 -15.49 20.42 9.27
C SER A 172 -14.47 20.27 8.15
N PHE A 173 -13.21 20.66 8.35
CA PHE A 173 -12.14 20.55 7.37
C PHE A 173 -10.79 20.23 8.02
N SER A 174 -9.99 19.40 7.35
CA SER A 174 -8.57 19.22 7.64
C SER A 174 -7.81 18.97 6.35
N SER A 175 -6.53 19.37 6.32
CA SER A 175 -5.62 19.06 5.22
C SER A 175 -4.22 18.73 5.75
N ILE A 176 -3.46 17.98 4.96
CA ILE A 176 -2.03 17.73 5.16
C ILE A 176 -1.33 17.78 3.80
N ASN A 177 -0.13 18.35 3.79
CA ASN A 177 0.76 18.30 2.64
C ASN A 177 1.85 17.24 2.89
N GLN A 178 2.10 16.39 1.90
CA GLN A 178 3.09 15.33 1.99
C GLN A 178 3.75 15.14 0.62
N ASN A 179 5.08 15.00 0.63
CA ASN A 179 5.83 14.61 -0.55
C ASN A 179 5.65 13.10 -0.76
N LEU A 180 5.45 12.71 -2.02
CA LEU A 180 5.49 11.31 -2.39
C LEU A 180 6.94 10.91 -2.62
N ASP A 181 7.37 9.94 -1.80
CA ASP A 181 8.71 9.36 -1.84
C ASP A 181 8.55 7.84 -1.70
N VAL A 182 8.24 7.20 -2.83
CA VAL A 182 8.07 5.74 -2.96
C VAL A 182 9.42 5.05 -3.14
N TYR A 183 10.33 5.66 -3.89
CA TYR A 183 11.57 5.02 -4.28
C TYR A 183 12.66 5.16 -3.22
N VAL A 184 13.36 4.06 -3.00
CA VAL A 184 14.57 4.05 -2.16
C VAL A 184 15.77 4.40 -3.03
N ASN A 185 16.46 5.48 -2.68
CA ASN A 185 17.63 5.93 -3.41
C ASN A 185 18.84 5.06 -3.09
N ILE A 186 19.55 4.63 -4.14
CA ILE A 186 20.76 3.81 -4.02
C ILE A 186 21.99 4.71 -4.13
N THR A 187 22.85 4.67 -3.12
CA THR A 187 24.06 5.50 -3.04
C THR A 187 25.27 4.68 -2.59
N GLU A 188 26.46 5.23 -2.75
CA GLU A 188 27.73 4.63 -2.27
C GLU A 188 27.98 3.19 -2.76
N VAL A 189 27.57 2.90 -4.00
CA VAL A 189 27.74 1.58 -4.62
C VAL A 189 29.23 1.27 -4.80
N THR A 190 29.71 0.20 -4.15
CA THR A 190 31.09 -0.25 -4.23
C THR A 190 31.15 -1.75 -4.50
N THR A 191 31.76 -2.13 -5.63
CA THR A 191 31.78 -3.50 -6.13
C THR A 191 33.12 -4.18 -5.87
N PHE A 192 33.08 -5.45 -5.48
CA PHE A 192 34.22 -6.28 -5.10
C PHE A 192 34.07 -7.72 -5.60
N GLY A 193 35.17 -8.47 -5.61
CA GLY A 193 35.19 -9.87 -6.00
C GLY A 193 35.80 -10.10 -7.38
N ARG A 194 35.79 -11.36 -7.80
CA ARG A 194 36.45 -11.80 -9.05
C ARG A 194 35.48 -12.19 -10.15
N LEU A 195 34.32 -12.76 -9.80
CA LEU A 195 33.34 -13.26 -10.76
C LEU A 195 32.84 -12.18 -11.73
N ALA A 196 32.29 -11.09 -11.20
CA ALA A 196 31.55 -10.11 -11.99
C ALA A 196 31.67 -8.68 -11.44
N ARG A 197 31.49 -7.70 -12.31
CA ARG A 197 31.14 -6.34 -11.92
C ARG A 197 29.63 -6.24 -11.77
N ILE A 198 29.16 -6.10 -10.53
CA ILE A 198 27.75 -5.90 -10.20
C ILE A 198 27.43 -4.40 -10.24
N ASN A 199 26.30 -4.06 -10.87
CA ASN A 199 25.71 -2.73 -10.88
C ASN A 199 24.32 -2.79 -10.25
N ILE A 200 23.96 -1.75 -9.50
CA ILE A 200 22.62 -1.56 -8.95
C ILE A 200 22.08 -0.28 -9.55
N LEU A 201 21.01 -0.43 -10.33
CA LEU A 201 20.33 0.69 -10.98
C LEU A 201 19.20 1.17 -10.06
N PRO A 202 18.95 2.49 -10.00
CA PRO A 202 17.82 3.05 -9.27
C PRO A 202 16.50 2.39 -9.69
N PRO A 203 15.52 2.30 -8.78
CA PRO A 203 14.18 1.83 -9.13
C PRO A 203 13.55 2.72 -10.20
N THR A 204 12.96 2.10 -11.22
CA THR A 204 12.16 2.78 -12.26
C THR A 204 10.67 2.47 -12.13
N ASP A 205 10.33 1.54 -11.23
CA ASP A 205 8.98 1.06 -10.94
C ASP A 205 8.89 0.53 -9.50
N GLU A 206 7.70 0.08 -9.12
CA GLU A 206 7.37 -0.41 -7.77
C GLU A 206 8.09 -1.70 -7.36
N ASN A 207 8.74 -2.43 -8.28
CA ASN A 207 9.48 -3.65 -7.96
C ASN A 207 10.88 -3.36 -7.38
N GLY A 208 11.25 -2.09 -7.26
CA GLY A 208 12.48 -1.66 -6.62
C GLY A 208 13.72 -1.72 -7.54
N PRO A 209 14.93 -1.64 -6.96
CA PRO A 209 16.17 -1.53 -7.72
C PRO A 209 16.42 -2.71 -8.65
N ILE A 210 17.03 -2.41 -9.80
CA ILE A 210 17.42 -3.43 -10.78
C ILE A 210 18.89 -3.80 -10.55
N ILE A 211 19.14 -5.09 -10.37
CA ILE A 211 20.48 -5.66 -10.27
C ILE A 211 20.92 -6.08 -11.67
N SER A 212 22.12 -5.69 -12.05
CA SER A 212 22.79 -6.25 -13.24
C SER A 212 24.24 -6.60 -12.98
N TRP A 213 24.81 -7.46 -13.82
CA TRP A 213 26.24 -7.78 -13.74
C TRP A 213 26.86 -8.08 -15.10
N GLU A 214 28.18 -7.91 -15.14
CA GLU A 214 29.04 -8.32 -16.25
C GLU A 214 30.10 -9.28 -15.70
N ILE A 215 30.19 -10.50 -16.24
CA ILE A 215 31.20 -11.48 -15.83
C ILE A 215 32.58 -11.02 -16.30
N ILE A 216 33.54 -10.94 -15.37
CA ILE A 216 34.91 -10.46 -15.63
C ILE A 216 35.97 -11.52 -15.30
N GLN A 217 35.60 -12.61 -14.65
CA GLN A 217 36.56 -13.65 -14.30
C GLN A 217 37.01 -14.42 -15.55
N SER A 218 38.32 -14.43 -15.78
CA SER A 218 38.90 -15.24 -16.86
C SER A 218 38.50 -16.72 -16.73
N GLY A 219 38.13 -17.33 -17.86
CA GLY A 219 37.69 -18.72 -17.94
C GLY A 219 36.21 -18.95 -17.61
N VAL A 220 35.47 -17.95 -17.14
CA VAL A 220 34.01 -18.03 -16.96
C VAL A 220 33.33 -17.43 -18.18
N THR A 221 32.62 -18.26 -18.96
CA THR A 221 31.92 -17.84 -20.19
C THR A 221 30.42 -17.69 -20.02
N ASP A 222 29.85 -18.37 -19.02
CA ASP A 222 28.43 -18.28 -18.72
C ASP A 222 28.12 -16.97 -18.00
N SER A 223 27.19 -16.20 -18.55
CA SER A 223 26.74 -14.91 -17.98
C SER A 223 25.74 -15.08 -16.84
N LYS A 224 25.14 -16.28 -16.68
CA LYS A 224 24.22 -16.58 -15.61
C LYS A 224 24.94 -16.98 -14.33
N ILE A 225 24.25 -16.85 -13.21
CA ILE A 225 24.74 -17.23 -11.89
C ILE A 225 23.86 -18.34 -11.29
N SER A 226 24.39 -18.96 -10.24
CA SER A 226 23.71 -20.05 -9.52
C SER A 226 23.09 -19.61 -8.20
N ALA A 227 23.56 -18.52 -7.61
CA ALA A 227 23.04 -18.02 -6.35
C ALA A 227 23.22 -16.52 -6.24
N ILE A 228 22.25 -15.87 -5.62
CA ILE A 228 22.24 -14.45 -5.28
C ILE A 228 21.66 -14.28 -3.88
N GLY A 229 22.19 -13.31 -3.14
CA GLY A 229 21.61 -12.95 -1.86
C GLY A 229 21.93 -11.53 -1.45
N LEU A 230 21.16 -11.05 -0.49
CA LEU A 230 21.21 -9.70 0.03
C LEU A 230 21.13 -9.76 1.56
N VAL A 231 22.07 -9.10 2.22
CA VAL A 231 22.07 -8.96 3.69
C VAL A 231 22.10 -7.48 4.07
N LYS A 232 21.52 -7.16 5.22
CA LYS A 232 21.60 -5.82 5.84
C LYS A 232 22.89 -5.69 6.66
N ALA A 233 24.00 -5.37 5.99
CA ALA A 233 25.31 -5.08 6.58
C ALA A 233 26.30 -4.62 5.50
N GLN A 234 27.50 -4.17 5.90
CA GLN A 234 28.62 -3.91 4.98
C GLN A 234 29.42 -5.18 4.62
N GLN A 235 29.13 -6.31 5.27
CA GLN A 235 29.75 -7.61 5.03
C GLN A 235 28.70 -8.71 5.18
N TYR A 236 28.97 -9.90 4.64
CA TYR A 236 28.02 -11.02 4.76
C TYR A 236 27.81 -11.44 6.23
N ILE A 237 26.56 -11.35 6.70
CA ILE A 237 26.11 -11.84 8.00
C ILE A 237 24.82 -12.63 7.75
N ALA A 238 24.88 -13.96 7.88
CA ALA A 238 23.76 -14.84 7.53
C ALA A 238 22.46 -14.52 8.29
N LEU A 239 22.57 -14.11 9.56
CA LEU A 239 21.42 -13.71 10.39
C LEU A 239 20.78 -12.39 9.95
N SER A 240 21.45 -11.64 9.07
CA SER A 240 20.98 -10.37 8.52
C SER A 240 20.52 -10.50 7.07
N SER A 241 20.39 -11.74 6.55
CA SER A 241 19.83 -11.99 5.22
C SER A 241 18.40 -11.48 5.14
N VAL A 242 18.13 -10.70 4.09
CA VAL A 242 16.79 -10.16 3.78
C VAL A 242 16.25 -10.72 2.48
N TRP A 243 17.10 -11.29 1.63
CA TRP A 243 16.68 -12.00 0.43
C TRP A 243 17.76 -12.98 -0.01
N GLU A 244 17.38 -14.19 -0.40
CA GLU A 244 18.35 -15.20 -0.85
C GLU A 244 17.69 -16.22 -1.78
N MET A 245 18.30 -16.44 -2.95
CA MET A 245 17.80 -17.33 -3.99
C MET A 245 18.93 -18.13 -4.63
N TRP A 246 18.72 -19.43 -4.79
CA TRP A 246 19.70 -20.35 -5.37
C TRP A 246 19.05 -21.20 -6.45
N SER A 247 19.79 -21.56 -7.49
CA SER A 247 19.37 -22.54 -8.49
C SER A 247 18.95 -23.83 -7.79
N SER A 248 17.88 -24.45 -8.23
CA SER A 248 17.35 -25.68 -7.66
C SER A 248 17.22 -26.73 -8.75
N GLU A 249 17.70 -27.92 -8.45
CA GLU A 249 17.55 -29.09 -9.31
C GLU A 249 17.01 -30.25 -8.49
N GLN A 250 15.99 -30.94 -9.02
CA GLN A 250 15.55 -32.20 -8.45
C GLN A 250 16.35 -33.35 -9.05
N THR A 251 16.92 -34.16 -8.18
CA THR A 251 17.61 -35.40 -8.54
C THR A 251 16.95 -36.58 -7.81
N PRO A 252 17.22 -37.83 -8.22
CA PRO A 252 16.73 -39.01 -7.49
C PRO A 252 17.16 -39.05 -6.01
N GLU A 253 18.26 -38.38 -5.65
CA GLU A 253 18.82 -38.31 -4.30
C GLU A 253 18.27 -37.11 -3.48
N GLY A 254 17.46 -36.25 -4.11
CA GLY A 254 16.86 -35.07 -3.49
C GLY A 254 17.17 -33.77 -4.23
N SER A 255 16.83 -32.66 -3.59
CA SER A 255 17.05 -31.32 -4.15
C SER A 255 18.49 -30.87 -3.96
N ILE A 256 19.13 -30.44 -5.04
CA ILE A 256 20.47 -29.87 -5.06
C ILE A 256 20.37 -28.37 -5.34
N PHE A 257 21.14 -27.56 -4.60
CA PHE A 257 21.11 -26.10 -4.71
C PHE A 257 22.45 -25.49 -5.12
N GLY A 258 22.38 -24.40 -5.91
CA GLY A 258 23.55 -23.62 -6.34
C GLY A 258 24.52 -24.37 -7.26
N LYS A 259 24.04 -25.39 -7.99
CA LYS A 259 24.86 -26.23 -8.90
C LYS A 259 24.57 -26.01 -10.39
N LYS A 260 23.63 -25.13 -10.73
CA LYS A 260 23.33 -24.74 -12.12
C LYS A 260 23.26 -23.22 -12.24
N ASN A 261 23.80 -22.68 -13.32
CA ASN A 261 23.67 -21.25 -13.61
C ASN A 261 22.35 -21.01 -14.36
N VAL A 262 21.36 -20.47 -13.66
CA VAL A 262 20.01 -20.28 -14.22
C VAL A 262 19.51 -18.85 -14.03
N ILE A 263 20.08 -18.11 -13.08
CA ILE A 263 19.66 -16.76 -12.73
C ILE A 263 20.33 -15.79 -13.71
N SER A 264 19.52 -15.07 -14.46
CA SER A 264 19.94 -14.07 -15.46
C SER A 264 19.84 -12.65 -14.92
N THR A 265 20.66 -11.77 -15.50
CA THR A 265 20.58 -10.31 -15.37
C THR A 265 19.90 -9.71 -16.61
N PRO A 266 19.22 -8.55 -16.52
CA PRO A 266 18.88 -7.82 -15.29
C PRO A 266 17.75 -8.51 -14.52
N LEU A 267 17.66 -8.25 -13.22
CA LEU A 267 16.50 -8.66 -12.41
C LEU A 267 16.21 -7.65 -11.29
N HIS A 268 14.94 -7.59 -10.86
CA HIS A 268 14.59 -6.88 -9.64
C HIS A 268 14.98 -7.69 -8.40
N ILE A 269 15.30 -7.01 -7.32
CA ILE A 269 15.47 -7.64 -6.01
C ILE A 269 14.15 -8.33 -5.63
N GLY A 270 14.20 -9.56 -5.14
CA GLY A 270 12.99 -10.31 -4.77
C GLY A 270 12.30 -11.04 -5.92
N GLN A 271 12.72 -10.81 -7.18
CA GLN A 271 12.13 -11.48 -8.34
C GLN A 271 12.30 -13.00 -8.26
N LYS A 272 11.21 -13.73 -8.51
CA LYS A 272 11.22 -15.20 -8.62
C LYS A 272 11.70 -15.61 -10.00
N ILE A 273 12.58 -16.62 -10.02
CA ILE A 273 13.21 -17.11 -11.25
C ILE A 273 12.94 -18.61 -11.40
N GLU A 274 12.52 -19.01 -12.60
CA GLU A 274 12.34 -20.43 -12.93
C GLU A 274 13.66 -21.20 -12.78
N GLY A 275 13.60 -22.39 -12.20
CA GLY A 275 14.79 -23.19 -11.91
C GLY A 275 15.58 -22.68 -10.70
N ALA A 276 15.10 -21.68 -9.96
CA ALA A 276 15.65 -21.24 -8.69
C ALA A 276 14.63 -21.35 -7.55
N ARG A 277 15.14 -21.50 -6.33
CA ARG A 277 14.38 -21.52 -5.09
C ARG A 277 14.77 -20.32 -4.23
N THR A 278 13.78 -19.55 -3.81
CA THR A 278 13.94 -18.52 -2.78
C THR A 278 13.91 -19.16 -1.39
N PHE A 279 14.95 -18.92 -0.60
CA PHE A 279 15.05 -19.39 0.78
C PHE A 279 14.61 -18.32 1.78
N ILE A 280 14.89 -17.06 1.44
CA ILE A 280 14.49 -15.89 2.20
C ILE A 280 13.82 -14.95 1.20
N GLU A 281 12.52 -14.75 1.36
CA GLU A 281 11.74 -13.83 0.54
C GLU A 281 12.05 -12.39 0.97
N LEU A 282 12.08 -11.47 0.00
CA LEU A 282 12.23 -10.04 0.30
C LEU A 282 11.05 -9.59 1.18
N PRO A 283 11.27 -8.75 2.22
CA PRO A 283 10.17 -8.14 2.96
C PRO A 283 9.21 -7.39 2.03
N ALA A 284 7.92 -7.38 2.35
CA ALA A 284 6.90 -6.73 1.52
C ALA A 284 7.13 -5.22 1.39
N GLU A 285 7.78 -4.63 2.39
CA GLU A 285 8.18 -3.22 2.44
C GLU A 285 9.42 -2.94 1.57
N GLY A 286 10.02 -3.96 0.97
CA GLY A 286 11.20 -3.86 0.12
C GLY A 286 12.48 -3.54 0.91
N LEU A 287 13.35 -2.74 0.30
CA LEU A 287 14.54 -2.25 0.98
C LEU A 287 14.15 -1.14 1.96
N ARG A 288 14.77 -1.15 3.14
CA ARG A 288 14.58 -0.10 4.13
C ARG A 288 15.50 1.08 3.82
N ARG A 289 15.03 2.29 4.10
CA ARG A 289 15.83 3.52 4.05
C ARG A 289 16.90 3.55 5.14
N ASP A 290 17.96 4.32 4.89
CA ASP A 290 19.09 4.54 5.81
C ASP A 290 19.81 3.25 6.25
N GLU A 291 19.84 2.24 5.36
CA GLU A 291 20.49 0.97 5.61
C GLU A 291 21.75 0.79 4.75
N ASN A 292 22.61 -0.12 5.21
CA ASN A 292 23.74 -0.62 4.42
C ASN A 292 23.41 -2.04 3.97
N TYR A 293 23.62 -2.30 2.69
CA TYR A 293 23.36 -3.60 2.09
C TYR A 293 24.61 -4.18 1.47
N TYR A 294 24.73 -5.50 1.59
CA TYR A 294 25.73 -6.32 0.93
C TYR A 294 24.98 -7.32 0.06
N LEU A 295 25.06 -7.12 -1.25
CA LEU A 295 24.50 -8.02 -2.26
C LEU A 295 25.63 -8.86 -2.85
N TRP A 296 25.41 -10.16 -2.97
CA TRP A 296 26.40 -11.07 -3.52
C TRP A 296 25.81 -12.00 -4.56
N ILE A 297 26.67 -12.41 -5.48
CA ILE A 297 26.36 -13.38 -6.53
C ILE A 297 27.45 -14.45 -6.59
N ALA A 298 27.07 -15.66 -7.00
CA ALA A 298 27.98 -16.77 -7.19
C ALA A 298 27.56 -17.68 -8.34
N ASN A 299 28.52 -18.15 -9.14
CA ASN A 299 28.25 -19.16 -10.17
C ASN A 299 28.33 -20.59 -9.58
N ALA A 300 27.92 -21.59 -10.35
CA ALA A 300 27.82 -22.99 -9.91
C ALA A 300 29.16 -23.61 -9.45
N SER A 301 30.29 -23.02 -9.82
CA SER A 301 31.64 -23.46 -9.44
C SER A 301 32.13 -22.83 -8.13
N TRP A 302 31.29 -22.06 -7.43
CA TRP A 302 31.60 -21.55 -6.10
C TRP A 302 31.58 -22.65 -5.03
N ASP A 303 32.49 -22.56 -4.06
CA ASP A 303 32.70 -23.56 -3.00
C ASP A 303 31.63 -23.53 -1.89
N GLN A 304 30.69 -22.58 -1.98
CA GLN A 304 29.60 -22.34 -1.04
C GLN A 304 30.04 -21.95 0.38
N LYS A 305 31.32 -21.59 0.56
CA LYS A 305 31.91 -21.28 1.88
C LYS A 305 32.62 -19.94 1.88
N ALA A 306 33.54 -19.72 0.96
CA ALA A 306 34.36 -18.52 0.96
C ALA A 306 33.58 -17.33 0.42
N ARG A 307 33.64 -16.17 1.11
CA ARG A 307 32.91 -14.94 0.75
C ARG A 307 33.82 -13.72 0.85
N THR A 308 35.02 -13.80 0.27
CA THR A 308 36.01 -12.72 0.31
C THR A 308 36.18 -12.08 -1.07
N ARG A 309 36.79 -10.88 -1.12
CA ARG A 309 37.09 -10.19 -2.38
C ARG A 309 38.00 -10.97 -3.35
N THR A 310 38.74 -11.95 -2.86
CA THR A 310 39.64 -12.80 -3.66
C THR A 310 39.06 -14.17 -3.99
N THR A 311 37.86 -14.48 -3.50
CA THR A 311 37.20 -15.75 -3.76
C THR A 311 36.83 -15.85 -5.24
N ASN A 312 37.28 -16.92 -5.91
CA ASN A 312 36.87 -17.22 -7.28
C ASN A 312 35.38 -17.56 -7.32
N ASN A 313 34.73 -17.30 -8.46
CA ASN A 313 33.33 -17.63 -8.69
C ASN A 313 32.35 -16.90 -7.77
N TYR A 314 32.81 -15.84 -7.11
CA TYR A 314 32.06 -15.01 -6.18
C TYR A 314 32.31 -13.53 -6.45
N SER A 315 31.27 -12.72 -6.31
CA SER A 315 31.38 -11.26 -6.27
C SER A 315 30.31 -10.67 -5.39
N TYR A 316 30.56 -9.46 -4.92
CA TYR A 316 29.61 -8.73 -4.10
C TYR A 316 29.70 -7.24 -4.34
N VAL A 317 28.65 -6.53 -3.95
CA VAL A 317 28.56 -5.09 -3.97
C VAL A 317 27.97 -4.63 -2.66
N THR A 318 28.52 -3.56 -2.11
CA THR A 318 27.96 -2.85 -0.97
C THR A 318 27.33 -1.56 -1.43
N PHE A 319 26.19 -1.18 -0.85
CA PHE A 319 25.51 0.07 -1.16
C PHE A 319 24.72 0.57 0.04
N LYS A 320 24.31 1.83 0.01
CA LYS A 320 23.44 2.44 1.00
C LYS A 320 22.11 2.84 0.39
N THR A 321 21.07 2.78 1.21
CA THR A 321 19.74 3.28 0.90
C THR A 321 19.47 4.62 1.59
N LYS A 322 18.75 5.52 0.91
CA LYS A 322 18.23 6.79 1.46
C LYS A 322 16.78 6.96 1.03
#